data_AF-A0A7Z9I9W0-F1
#
_entry.id   AF-A0A7Z9I9W0-F1
#
_cell.length_a   1.000
_cell.length_b   1.000
_cell.length_c   1.000
_cell.angle_alpha   90.00
_cell.angle_beta   90.00
_cell.angle_gamma   90.00
#
_symmetry.space_group_name_H-M   'P 1'
#
loop_
_entity.id
_entity.type
_entity.pdbx_description
1 polymer ?
#
loop_
_entity_poly.entity_id
_entity_poly.type
_entity_poly.pdbx_seq_one_letter_code
_entity_poly.pdbx_strand_id
1 'polypeptide(L)' 'MMAVIECATCQKEFDTQKSAAVPFCSHRCRQIDLGRWLNEEYGLPVEPNEEEPLHDLQDVQEQVE' A
#
# COMPACT_ATOMS: atom_id res chain seq x y z
N MET A 1 -23.37 14.97 3.86
CA MET A 1 -22.94 15.04 2.45
C MET A 1 -22.41 13.66 2.09
N MET A 2 -22.94 13.02 1.04
CA MET A 2 -22.49 11.69 0.59
C MET A 2 -21.24 11.87 -0.26
N ALA A 3 -20.11 11.30 0.17
CA ALA A 3 -18.89 11.30 -0.62
C ALA A 3 -18.83 10.02 -1.45
N VAL A 4 -18.76 10.18 -2.77
CA VAL A 4 -18.50 9.08 -3.72
C VAL A 4 -17.00 9.06 -4.00
N ILE A 5 -16.39 7.88 -3.84
CA ILE A 5 -14.96 7.66 -4.07
C ILE A 5 -14.73 6.37 -4.86
N GLU A 6 -13.54 6.22 -5.41
CA GLU A 6 -13.11 5.02 -6.12
C GLU A 6 -12.44 4.01 -5.18
N CYS A 7 -12.80 2.73 -5.29
CA CYS A 7 -12.17 1.65 -4.53
C CYS A 7 -10.78 1.29 -5.08
N ALA A 8 -9.72 1.44 -4.27
CA ALA A 8 -8.34 1.14 -4.69
C ALA A 8 -8.09 -0.31 -5.15
N THR A 9 -8.92 -1.26 -4.74
CA THR A 9 -8.74 -2.68 -5.10
C THR A 9 -9.35 -3.04 -6.45
N CYS A 10 -10.54 -2.50 -6.76
CA CYS A 10 -11.35 -2.94 -7.91
C CYS A 10 -11.86 -1.79 -8.80
N GLN A 11 -11.46 -0.55 -8.51
CA GLN A 11 -11.75 0.66 -9.30
C GLN A 11 -13.25 1.00 -9.43
N LYS A 12 -14.09 0.41 -8.57
CA LYS A 12 -15.52 0.72 -8.54
C LYS A 12 -15.78 1.99 -7.74
N GLU A 13 -16.58 2.90 -8.30
CA GLU A 13 -17.15 4.03 -7.57
C GLU A 13 -18.19 3.56 -6.55
N PHE A 14 -18.10 4.07 -5.31
CA PHE A 14 -19.07 3.77 -4.27
C PHE A 14 -19.27 4.94 -3.31
N ASP A 15 -20.47 5.00 -2.74
CA ASP A 15 -20.80 5.94 -1.66
C ASP A 15 -20.17 5.44 -0.35
N THR A 16 -19.39 6.29 0.28
CA THR A 16 -18.75 6.04 1.58
C THR A 16 -19.73 5.60 2.68
N GLN A 17 -21.00 6.02 2.62
CA GLN A 17 -22.03 5.61 3.59
C GLN A 17 -22.51 4.16 3.39
N LYS A 18 -22.26 3.56 2.22
CA LYS A 18 -22.72 2.19 1.88
C LYS A 18 -21.71 1.10 2.22
N SER A 19 -20.51 1.47 2.69
CA SER A 19 -19.46 0.52 3.04
C SER A 19 -18.94 0.78 4.45
N ALA A 20 -18.85 -0.26 5.27
CA ALA A 20 -18.13 -0.21 6.55
C ALA A 20 -16.62 -0.44 6.38
N ALA A 21 -16.13 -0.58 5.14
CA ALA A 21 -14.75 -0.91 4.80
C ALA A 21 -14.06 0.20 4.00
N VAL A 22 -14.50 1.45 4.11
CA VAL A 22 -13.85 2.62 3.48
C VAL A 22 -12.35 2.62 3.78
N PRO A 23 -11.45 2.81 2.78
CA PRO A 23 -11.68 3.31 1.41
C PRO A 23 -12.08 2.25 0.38
N PHE A 24 -12.48 1.05 0.80
CA PHE A 24 -12.88 -0.03 -0.10
C PHE A 24 -14.40 -0.18 -0.21
N CYS A 25 -14.88 -0.61 -1.38
CA CYS A 25 -16.31 -0.81 -1.61
C CYS A 25 -16.90 -2.02 -0.85
N SER A 26 -16.07 -2.89 -0.26
CA SER A 26 -16.50 -4.08 0.47
C SER A 26 -15.39 -4.67 1.36
N HIS A 27 -15.77 -5.52 2.31
CA HIS A 27 -14.83 -6.30 3.12
C HIS A 27 -13.90 -7.18 2.29
N ARG A 28 -14.41 -7.77 1.19
CA ARG A 28 -13.61 -8.57 0.26
C ARG A 28 -12.47 -7.77 -0.37
N CYS A 29 -12.75 -6.53 -0.81
CA CYS A 29 -11.72 -5.68 -1.40
C CYS A 29 -10.63 -5.32 -0.38
N ARG A 30 -11.02 -5.02 0.87
CA ARG A 30 -10.07 -4.81 1.97
C ARG A 30 -9.15 -6.01 2.21
N GLN A 31 -9.70 -7.24 2.18
CA GLN A 31 -8.90 -8.45 2.36
C GLN A 31 -7.94 -8.70 1.20
N ILE A 32 -8.38 -8.45 -0.04
CA ILE A 32 -7.51 -8.58 -1.22
C ILE A 32 -6.35 -7.59 -1.14
N ASP A 33 -6.63 -6.34 -0.79
CA ASP A 33 -5.59 -5.33 -0.62
C ASP A 33 -4.57 -5.73 0.45
N LEU A 34 -5.05 -6.19 1.62
CA LEU A 34 -4.20 -6.74 2.66
C LEU A 34 -3.35 -7.92 2.15
N GLY A 35 -3.93 -8.80 1.34
CA GLY A 35 -3.21 -9.91 0.70
C GLY A 35 -2.06 -9.40 -0.16
N ARG A 36 -2.29 -8.38 -0.99
CA ARG A 36 -1.24 -7.75 -1.83
C ARG A 36 -0.09 -7.18 -1.00
N TRP A 37 -0.40 -6.55 0.14
CA TRP A 37 0.62 -6.09 1.08
C TRP A 37 1.43 -7.24 1.67
N LEU A 38 0.76 -8.28 2.18
CA LEU A 38 1.43 -9.44 2.78
C LEU A 38 2.23 -10.26 1.78
N ASN A 39 1.86 -10.20 0.50
CA ASN A 39 2.55 -10.88 -0.60
C ASN A 39 3.62 -10.01 -1.27
N GLU A 40 3.90 -8.81 -0.74
CA GLU A 40 4.89 -7.87 -1.30
C GLU A 40 4.61 -7.50 -2.78
N GLU A 41 3.33 -7.49 -3.19
CA GLU A 41 2.93 -7.12 -4.55
C GLU A 41 3.02 -5.60 -4.78
N TYR A 42 3.06 -4.82 -3.70
CA TYR A 42 3.32 -3.39 -3.74
C TYR A 42 4.83 -3.14 -3.57
N GLY A 43 5.48 -2.61 -4.60
CA GLY A 43 6.88 -2.23 -4.58
C GLY A 43 7.10 -0.87 -5.25
N LEU A 44 8.12 -0.14 -4.79
CA LEU A 44 8.59 1.05 -5.50
C LEU A 44 9.61 0.62 -6.57
N PRO A 45 9.52 1.16 -7.79
CA PRO A 45 10.54 0.90 -8.79
C PRO A 45 11.88 1.44 -8.29
N VAL A 46 12.90 0.60 -8.35
CA VAL A 46 14.29 1.03 -8.13
C VAL A 46 14.88 1.35 -9.49
N GLU A 47 15.26 2.61 -9.70
CA GLU A 47 16.12 2.92 -10.83
C GLU A 47 17.52 2.35 -10.53
N PRO A 48 18.08 1.49 -11.39
CA PRO A 48 19.43 0.99 -11.19
C PRO A 48 20.41 2.17 -11.34
N ASN A 49 20.83 2.75 -10.22
CA ASN A 49 21.92 3.70 -10.21
C ASN A 49 23.23 2.90 -10.28
N GLU A 50 24.03 3.12 -11.33
CA GLU A 50 25.25 2.36 -11.59
C GLU A 50 26.39 2.66 -10.59
N GLU A 51 26.22 3.59 -9.64
CA GLU A 51 27.30 4.08 -8.77
C GLU A 51 27.01 4.15 -7.25
N GLU A 52 25.93 3.57 -6.72
CA GLU A 52 25.74 3.53 -5.25
C GLU A 52 25.91 2.12 -4.67
N PRO A 53 27.08 1.79 -4.08
CA PRO A 53 27.18 0.61 -3.25
C PRO A 53 26.27 0.80 -2.04
N LEU A 54 25.35 -0.14 -1.84
CA LEU A 54 24.37 -0.24 -0.76
C LEU A 54 25.05 -0.06 0.63
N HIS A 55 25.35 1.16 1.06
CA HIS A 55 26.03 1.45 2.33
C HIS A 55 25.07 1.69 3.50
N ASP A 56 23.78 1.88 3.24
CA ASP A 56 22.88 2.43 4.26
C ASP A 56 22.24 1.39 5.20
N LEU A 57 22.64 0.11 5.11
CA LEU A 57 22.27 -0.89 6.13
C LEU A 57 23.29 -1.02 7.27
N GLN A 58 24.46 -0.39 7.14
CA GLN A 58 25.50 -0.40 8.20
C GLN A 58 25.21 0.63 9.29
N ASP A 59 24.59 1.77 8.95
CA ASP A 59 24.33 2.88 9.89
C ASP A 59 23.18 2.64 10.87
N VAL A 60 22.24 1.72 10.56
CA VAL A 60 21.13 1.38 11.47
C VAL A 60 21.63 0.56 12.68
N GLN A 61 22.76 -0.14 12.52
CA GLN A 61 23.31 -1.02 13.55
C GLN A 61 24.18 -0.27 14.58
N GLU A 62 24.59 0.97 14.32
CA GLU A 62 25.47 1.74 15.21
C GLU A 62 24.72 2.55 16.28
N GLN A 63 23.39 2.70 16.17
CA GLN A 63 22.58 3.44 17.16
C GLN A 63 21.99 2.57 18.29
N VAL A 64 22.36 1.28 18.34
CA VAL A 64 21.86 0.32 19.35
C VAL A 64 22.86 -0.03 20.45
N GLU A 65 24.03 0.62 20.49
CA GLU A 65 24.99 0.55 21.62
C GLU A 65 24.80 1.69 22.63
#